data_AF-A0A5N6Q661-F1
#
_entry.id   AF-A0A5N6Q661-F1
#
_cell.length_a   1.000
_cell.length_b   1.000
_cell.length_c   1.000
_cell.angle_alpha   90.00
_cell.angle_beta   90.00
_cell.angle_gamma   90.00
#
_symmetry.space_group_name_H-M   'P 1'
#
loop_
_entity.id
_entity.type
_entity.pdbx_description
1 polymer ?
#
loop_
_entity_poly.entity_id
_entity_poly.type
_entity_poly.pdbx_seq_one_letter_code
_entity_poly.pdbx_strand_id
1 'polypeptide(L)'
;MYRSFPKGTSCGRDGMRAQHLLDAVGGEGSVTSSGLLASITEVVNLWLGRSCPKVLAEFVASAPLTPLLKPDKGIRPIAVGGIWRRLVSKVAMKKVGKEMTQYLSDYQFGVGVPNGAEAVLHSANRFLNSFHADGSLALLTVDFSNAFNTVDRTTFLKRFISVVRQSIVRKLNCLSTSFVLTYLPNKKKCASQNLIVAICELKEAILKLSAS
;
A
#
# COMPACT_ATOMS: atom_id res chain seq x y z
N MET A 1 -2.61 16.87 3.77
CA MET A 1 -2.74 15.41 3.57
C MET A 1 -4.10 14.88 4.02
N TYR A 2 -4.58 15.21 5.21
CA TYR A 2 -5.91 14.79 5.68
C TYR A 2 -7.08 15.26 4.79
N ARG A 3 -6.99 16.46 4.18
CA ARG A 3 -7.97 16.96 3.17
C ARG A 3 -8.10 16.11 1.90
N SER A 4 -7.16 15.21 1.64
CA SER A 4 -7.16 14.39 0.42
C SER A 4 -7.84 13.04 0.60
N PHE A 5 -8.47 12.78 1.75
CA PHE A 5 -9.32 11.60 1.92
C PHE A 5 -10.66 11.83 1.22
N PRO A 6 -11.19 10.86 0.45
CA PRO A 6 -12.54 10.95 -0.11
C PRO A 6 -13.59 11.13 0.99
N LYS A 7 -14.65 11.88 0.68
CA LYS A 7 -15.83 11.97 1.55
C LYS A 7 -16.44 10.58 1.77
N GLY A 8 -16.99 10.34 2.96
CA GLY A 8 -17.56 9.03 3.31
C GLY A 8 -16.53 7.92 3.57
N THR A 9 -15.23 8.24 3.66
CA THR A 9 -14.20 7.26 3.99
C THR A 9 -14.54 6.50 5.28
N SER A 10 -14.56 5.16 5.21
CA SER A 10 -14.76 4.29 6.38
C SER A 10 -13.67 4.47 7.44
N CYS A 11 -14.09 4.36 8.71
CA CYS A 11 -13.23 4.37 9.89
C CYS A 11 -12.57 3.00 10.15
N GLY A 12 -11.51 3.01 10.96
CA GLY A 12 -10.95 1.79 11.53
C GLY A 12 -11.62 1.41 12.85
N ARG A 13 -10.90 0.62 13.68
CA ARG A 13 -11.38 0.12 14.98
C ARG A 13 -11.73 1.24 15.97
N ASP A 14 -11.08 2.39 15.84
CA ASP A 14 -11.25 3.58 16.68
C ASP A 14 -12.51 4.40 16.36
N GLY A 15 -13.24 4.07 15.28
CA GLY A 15 -14.41 4.83 14.84
C GLY A 15 -14.10 6.22 14.27
N MET A 16 -12.83 6.65 14.31
CA MET A 16 -12.39 7.95 13.83
C MET A 16 -12.41 8.01 12.30
N ARG A 17 -13.03 9.07 11.76
CA ARG A 17 -13.11 9.35 10.32
C ARG A 17 -12.21 10.52 9.96
N ALA A 18 -11.83 10.58 8.68
CA ALA A 18 -11.14 11.75 8.13
C ALA A 18 -11.93 13.04 8.36
N GLN A 19 -13.27 12.95 8.33
CA GLN A 19 -14.17 14.08 8.55
C GLN A 19 -14.00 14.69 9.94
N HIS A 20 -13.83 13.90 11.00
CA HIS A 20 -13.62 14.43 12.35
C HIS A 20 -12.35 15.31 12.43
N LEU A 21 -11.28 14.92 11.73
CA LEU A 21 -10.06 15.72 11.64
C LEU A 21 -10.26 16.97 10.77
N LEU A 22 -11.09 16.90 9.73
CA LEU A 22 -11.42 18.04 8.88
C LEU A 22 -12.22 19.07 9.65
N ASP A 23 -13.24 18.64 10.39
CA ASP A 23 -14.11 19.51 11.17
C ASP A 23 -13.34 20.16 12.32
N ALA A 24 -12.48 19.39 13.01
CA ALA A 24 -11.67 19.91 14.10
C ALA A 24 -10.60 20.94 13.67
N VAL A 25 -10.09 20.83 12.44
CA VAL A 25 -9.10 21.78 11.88
C VAL A 25 -9.77 22.89 11.05
N GLY A 26 -11.04 22.74 10.69
CA GLY A 26 -11.77 23.58 9.72
C GLY A 26 -12.18 24.96 10.23
N GLY A 27 -11.97 25.29 11.51
CA GLY A 27 -12.16 26.64 12.04
C GLY A 27 -11.03 27.57 11.58
N GLU A 28 -11.25 28.30 10.48
CA GLU A 28 -10.33 29.36 10.04
C GLU A 28 -10.23 30.45 11.12
N GLY A 29 -9.00 30.84 11.46
CA GLY A 29 -8.73 31.97 12.38
C GLY A 29 -8.63 31.66 13.87
N SER A 30 -8.86 30.42 14.33
CA SER A 30 -8.67 30.08 15.75
C SER A 30 -7.25 29.61 16.06
N VAL A 31 -6.69 30.04 17.20
CA VAL A 31 -5.41 29.52 17.72
C VAL A 31 -5.45 27.98 17.88
N THR A 32 -6.64 27.44 18.20
CA THR A 32 -6.86 26.01 18.41
C THR A 32 -6.67 25.16 17.15
N SER A 33 -7.02 25.65 15.96
CA SER A 33 -6.85 24.90 14.71
C SER A 33 -5.38 24.75 14.30
N SER A 34 -4.57 25.78 14.56
CA SER A 34 -3.12 25.75 14.33
C SER A 34 -2.39 24.79 15.28
N GLY A 35 -2.74 24.81 16.57
CA GLY A 35 -2.15 23.92 17.59
C GLY A 35 -2.50 22.45 17.35
N LEU A 36 -3.73 22.17 16.94
CA LEU A 36 -4.15 20.81 16.58
C LEU A 36 -3.38 20.29 15.35
N LEU A 37 -3.20 21.11 14.32
CA LEU A 37 -2.43 20.71 13.13
C LEU A 37 -0.96 20.43 13.47
N ALA A 38 -0.35 21.23 14.35
CA ALA A 38 0.99 20.99 14.87
C ALA A 38 1.07 19.64 15.61
N SER A 39 0.10 19.37 16.49
CA SER A 39 0.02 18.11 17.25
C SER A 39 -0.15 16.89 16.34
N ILE A 40 -1.03 16.97 15.32
CA ILE A 40 -1.19 15.92 14.30
C ILE A 40 0.14 15.67 13.57
N THR A 41 0.84 16.75 13.22
CA THR A 41 2.12 16.66 12.52
C THR A 41 3.18 15.99 13.38
N GLU A 42 3.23 16.31 14.67
CA GLU A 42 4.13 15.67 15.64
C GLU A 42 3.86 14.17 15.76
N VAL A 43 2.60 13.76 15.94
CA VAL A 43 2.22 12.33 15.97
C VAL A 43 2.66 11.61 14.71
N VAL A 44 2.41 12.20 13.53
CA VAL A 44 2.85 11.62 12.25
C VAL A 44 4.37 11.48 12.20
N ASN A 45 5.12 12.50 12.64
CA ASN A 45 6.57 12.46 12.66
C ASN A 45 7.12 11.41 13.64
N LEU A 46 6.53 11.29 14.84
CA LEU A 46 6.87 10.26 15.81
C LEU A 46 6.65 8.85 15.25
N TRP A 47 5.51 8.64 14.59
CA TRP A 47 5.18 7.34 14.00
C TRP A 47 6.01 7.03 12.77
N LEU A 48 6.40 8.02 11.97
CA LEU A 48 7.42 7.80 10.94
C LEU A 48 8.78 7.46 11.59
N GLY A 49 9.13 8.14 12.68
CA GLY A 49 10.39 7.99 13.41
C GLY A 49 10.63 6.69 14.17
N ARG A 50 9.73 5.68 14.11
CA ARG A 50 9.76 4.45 14.93
C ARG A 50 9.36 4.61 16.40
N SER A 51 8.75 5.73 16.76
CA SER A 51 8.44 6.07 18.16
C SER A 51 6.97 5.89 18.53
N CYS A 52 6.27 4.93 17.92
CA CYS A 52 4.93 4.56 18.37
C CYS A 52 5.02 3.79 19.70
N PRO A 53 4.30 4.19 20.76
CA PRO A 53 4.28 3.46 22.03
C PRO A 53 3.91 1.99 21.83
N LYS A 54 4.67 1.06 22.43
CA LYS A 54 4.45 -0.39 22.26
C LYS A 54 3.03 -0.83 22.62
N VAL A 55 2.43 -0.19 23.63
CA VAL A 55 1.05 -0.44 24.06
C VAL A 55 0.02 -0.11 22.98
N LEU A 56 0.31 0.84 22.09
CA LEU A 56 -0.58 1.23 20.98
C LEU A 56 -0.28 0.47 19.69
N ALA A 57 0.86 -0.21 19.60
CA ALA A 57 1.33 -0.83 18.37
C ALA A 57 0.30 -1.80 17.77
N GLU A 58 -0.22 -2.73 18.58
CA GLU A 58 -1.21 -3.71 18.13
C GLU A 58 -2.53 -3.05 17.74
N PHE A 59 -2.99 -2.07 18.53
CA PHE A 59 -4.22 -1.35 18.24
C PHE A 59 -4.14 -0.60 16.90
N VAL A 60 -3.04 0.13 16.69
CA VAL A 60 -2.76 0.90 15.48
C VAL A 60 -2.52 -0.02 14.27
N ALA A 61 -1.96 -1.21 14.50
CA ALA A 61 -1.82 -2.28 13.50
C ALA A 61 -3.13 -2.98 13.14
N SER A 62 -4.11 -2.99 14.04
CA SER A 62 -5.40 -3.64 13.81
C SER A 62 -6.23 -2.98 12.71
N ALA A 63 -7.17 -3.74 12.16
CA ALA A 63 -8.15 -3.25 11.19
C ALA A 63 -9.42 -4.12 11.22
N PRO A 64 -10.63 -3.52 11.26
CA PRO A 64 -11.85 -4.25 10.95
C PRO A 64 -11.79 -4.86 9.55
N LEU A 65 -12.37 -6.06 9.43
CA LEU A 65 -12.49 -6.80 8.19
C LEU A 65 -13.91 -6.69 7.64
N THR A 66 -14.03 -6.21 6.40
CA THR A 66 -15.29 -6.24 5.65
C THR A 66 -15.20 -7.32 4.58
N PRO A 67 -16.00 -8.40 4.64
CA PRO A 67 -16.02 -9.41 3.59
C PRO A 67 -16.76 -8.88 2.37
N LEU A 68 -16.07 -8.77 1.24
CA LEU A 68 -16.72 -8.54 -0.05
C LEU A 68 -16.95 -9.87 -0.77
N LEU A 69 -18.17 -10.07 -1.26
CA LEU A 69 -18.50 -11.20 -2.10
C LEU A 69 -18.04 -10.92 -3.54
N LYS A 70 -17.31 -11.86 -4.11
CA LYS A 70 -17.02 -11.89 -5.54
C LYS A 70 -18.19 -12.53 -6.30
N PRO A 71 -18.33 -12.26 -7.61
CA PRO A 71 -19.32 -12.93 -8.46
C PRO A 71 -19.19 -14.46 -8.47
N ASP A 72 -17.98 -14.99 -8.30
CA ASP A 72 -17.63 -16.42 -8.27
C ASP A 72 -17.89 -17.10 -6.90
N LYS A 73 -18.63 -16.44 -5.99
CA LYS A 73 -18.84 -16.85 -4.58
C LYS A 73 -17.58 -16.84 -3.70
N GLY A 74 -16.43 -16.39 -4.22
CA GLY A 74 -15.23 -16.17 -3.42
C GLY A 74 -15.39 -14.97 -2.46
N ILE A 75 -14.63 -14.98 -1.35
CA ILE A 75 -14.63 -13.87 -0.38
C ILE A 75 -13.33 -13.08 -0.51
N ARG A 76 -13.44 -11.76 -0.68
CA ARG A 76 -12.33 -10.80 -0.59
C ARG A 76 -12.45 -10.00 0.71
N PRO A 77 -11.72 -10.38 1.78
CA PRO A 77 -11.71 -9.58 3.00
C PRO A 77 -10.96 -8.27 2.75
N ILE A 78 -11.58 -7.14 3.07
CA ILE A 78 -10.95 -5.82 3.07
C ILE A 78 -10.62 -5.41 4.49
N ALA A 79 -9.35 -5.12 4.74
CA ALA A 79 -8.88 -4.56 6.00
C ALA A 79 -8.88 -3.02 5.95
N VAL A 80 -9.75 -2.37 6.73
CA VAL A 80 -9.80 -0.89 6.80
C VAL A 80 -9.01 -0.40 8.00
N GLY A 81 -7.83 0.17 7.75
CA GLY A 81 -7.01 0.75 8.82
C GLY A 81 -7.61 2.02 9.44
N GLY A 82 -7.26 2.27 10.70
CA GLY A 82 -7.55 3.54 11.37
C GLY A 82 -7.00 4.76 10.62
N ILE A 83 -7.61 5.92 10.85
CA ILE A 83 -7.30 7.13 10.07
C ILE A 83 -5.85 7.57 10.25
N TRP A 84 -5.31 7.46 11.47
CA TRP A 84 -3.92 7.79 11.79
C TRP A 84 -2.93 6.98 10.96
N ARG A 85 -3.12 5.65 10.91
CA ARG A 85 -2.31 4.77 10.08
C ARG A 85 -2.34 5.20 8.62
N ARG A 86 -3.55 5.40 8.07
CA ARG A 86 -3.72 5.76 6.66
C ARG A 86 -3.12 7.12 6.34
N LEU A 87 -3.20 8.07 7.28
CA LEU A 87 -2.58 9.38 7.16
C LEU A 87 -1.06 9.26 7.09
N VAL A 88 -0.45 8.51 8.02
CA VAL A 88 1.00 8.26 8.05
C VAL A 88 1.45 7.56 6.77
N SER A 89 0.73 6.51 6.33
CA SER A 89 1.03 5.82 5.06
C SER A 89 0.91 6.76 3.86
N LYS A 90 -0.07 7.67 3.83
CA LYS A 90 -0.21 8.63 2.73
C LYS A 90 0.96 9.64 2.70
N VAL A 91 1.38 10.13 3.87
CA VAL A 91 2.55 11.02 4.00
C VAL A 91 3.82 10.30 3.52
N ALA A 92 4.03 9.07 3.99
CA ALA A 92 5.11 8.20 3.54
C ALA A 92 5.12 8.03 2.02
N MET A 93 3.98 7.63 1.45
CA MET A 93 3.84 7.38 0.00
C MET A 93 4.04 8.63 -0.84
N LYS A 94 3.68 9.82 -0.35
CA LYS A 94 4.00 11.07 -1.06
C LYS A 94 5.50 11.34 -1.12
N LYS A 95 6.27 10.87 -0.12
CA LYS A 95 7.72 11.05 -0.08
C LYS A 95 8.45 10.06 -0.97
N VAL A 96 8.06 8.78 -0.97
CA VAL A 96 8.76 7.70 -1.71
C VAL A 96 8.13 7.34 -3.06
N GLY A 97 6.91 7.78 -3.33
CA GLY A 97 6.11 7.30 -4.45
C GLY A 97 6.80 7.47 -5.82
N LYS A 98 7.41 8.63 -6.07
CA LYS A 98 8.09 8.90 -7.35
C LYS A 98 9.29 7.96 -7.58
N GLU A 99 10.13 7.78 -6.56
CA GLU A 99 11.30 6.90 -6.61
C GLU A 99 10.87 5.44 -6.83
N MET A 100 9.81 5.00 -6.15
CA MET A 100 9.27 3.66 -6.33
C MET A 100 8.61 3.45 -7.69
N THR A 101 7.87 4.44 -8.22
CA THR A 101 7.30 4.38 -9.57
C THR A 101 8.39 4.26 -10.62
N GLN A 102 9.48 5.02 -10.50
CA GLN A 102 10.62 4.92 -11.41
C GLN A 102 11.34 3.56 -11.30
N TYR A 103 11.52 3.04 -10.09
CA TYR A 103 12.16 1.73 -9.90
C TYR A 103 11.34 0.54 -10.46
N LEU A 104 10.01 0.70 -10.53
CA LEU A 104 9.06 -0.32 -10.96
C LEU A 104 8.54 -0.11 -12.39
N SER A 105 8.87 1.00 -13.07
CA SER A 105 8.23 1.42 -14.33
C SER A 105 8.27 0.36 -15.43
N ASP A 106 9.33 -0.44 -15.47
CA ASP A 106 9.56 -1.41 -16.54
C ASP A 106 8.78 -2.72 -16.31
N TYR A 107 8.29 -2.94 -15.10
CA TYR A 107 7.66 -4.19 -14.66
C TYR A 107 6.23 -4.00 -14.14
N GLN A 108 5.81 -2.76 -13.92
CA GLN A 108 4.54 -2.45 -13.26
C GLN A 108 3.80 -1.31 -13.95
N PHE A 109 2.60 -1.63 -14.40
CA PHE A 109 1.73 -0.68 -15.11
C PHE A 109 0.39 -0.42 -14.39
N GLY A 110 0.10 -1.14 -13.30
CA GLY A 110 -1.14 -1.03 -12.54
C GLY A 110 -1.14 0.04 -11.43
N VAL A 111 0.02 0.61 -11.06
CA VAL A 111 0.11 1.61 -9.98
C VAL A 111 1.00 2.78 -10.37
N GLY A 112 0.49 4.00 -10.22
CA GLY A 112 1.29 5.21 -10.42
C GLY A 112 1.73 5.44 -11.87
N VAL A 113 1.24 4.64 -12.82
CA VAL A 113 1.45 4.80 -14.26
C VAL A 113 0.13 5.22 -14.89
N PRO A 114 0.01 6.45 -15.42
CA PRO A 114 -1.18 6.87 -16.15
C PRO A 114 -1.46 5.93 -17.32
N ASN A 115 -2.72 5.50 -17.46
CA ASN A 115 -3.18 4.61 -18.53
C ASN A 115 -2.41 3.27 -18.66
N GLY A 116 -1.71 2.81 -17.62
CA GLY A 116 -0.83 1.65 -17.75
C GLY A 116 -1.57 0.34 -18.07
N ALA A 117 -2.78 0.13 -17.55
CA ALA A 117 -3.59 -1.05 -17.92
C ALA A 117 -3.97 -1.05 -19.41
N GLU A 118 -4.34 0.12 -19.94
CA GLU A 118 -4.66 0.30 -21.35
C GLU A 118 -3.42 0.11 -22.25
N ALA A 119 -2.27 0.64 -21.83
CA ALA A 119 -1.01 0.43 -22.52
C ALA A 119 -0.65 -1.06 -22.63
N VAL A 120 -0.77 -1.82 -21.54
CA VAL A 120 -0.52 -3.27 -21.55
C VAL A 120 -1.47 -3.99 -22.51
N LEU A 121 -2.76 -3.66 -22.49
CA LEU A 121 -3.77 -4.27 -23.36
C LEU A 121 -3.48 -3.99 -24.84
N HIS A 122 -3.22 -2.73 -25.22
CA HIS A 122 -2.92 -2.38 -26.61
C HIS A 122 -1.60 -2.98 -27.09
N SER A 123 -0.58 -3.02 -26.24
CA SER A 123 0.69 -3.68 -26.55
C SER A 123 0.51 -5.17 -26.79
N ALA A 124 -0.25 -5.87 -25.94
CA ALA A 124 -0.54 -7.29 -26.11
C ALA A 124 -1.35 -7.55 -27.40
N ASN A 125 -2.40 -6.76 -27.65
CA ASN A 125 -3.21 -6.88 -28.87
C ASN A 125 -2.39 -6.63 -30.14
N ARG A 126 -1.53 -5.60 -30.13
CA ARG A 126 -0.64 -5.32 -31.26
C ARG A 126 0.32 -6.47 -31.51
N PHE A 127 0.91 -7.03 -30.46
CA PHE A 127 1.81 -8.18 -30.57
C PHE A 127 1.09 -9.40 -31.16
N LEU A 128 -0.08 -9.75 -30.63
CA LEU A 128 -0.89 -10.86 -31.15
C LEU A 128 -1.27 -10.64 -32.62
N ASN A 129 -1.67 -9.43 -33.00
CA ASN A 129 -2.03 -9.11 -34.39
C ASN A 129 -0.83 -9.19 -35.35
N SER A 130 0.37 -8.81 -34.90
CA SER A 130 1.58 -8.90 -35.73
C SER A 130 2.06 -10.34 -35.95
N PHE A 131 1.78 -11.25 -35.03
CA PHE A 131 2.28 -12.63 -35.04
C PHE A 131 1.17 -13.69 -35.13
N HIS A 132 -0.07 -13.31 -35.47
CA HIS A 132 -1.21 -14.22 -35.49
C HIS A 132 -1.06 -15.43 -36.44
N ALA A 133 -0.21 -15.31 -37.47
CA ALA A 133 0.09 -16.38 -38.41
C ALA A 133 1.20 -17.33 -37.94
N ASP A 134 1.95 -16.94 -36.90
CA ASP A 134 3.03 -17.75 -36.33
C ASP A 134 2.49 -18.65 -35.21
N GLY A 135 2.23 -19.91 -35.56
CA GLY A 135 1.74 -20.92 -34.62
C GLY A 135 2.75 -21.34 -33.56
N SER A 136 3.98 -20.82 -33.56
CA SER A 136 5.00 -21.11 -32.55
C SER A 136 4.90 -20.21 -31.30
N LEU A 137 4.10 -19.15 -31.36
CA LEU A 137 3.97 -18.17 -30.28
C LEU A 137 2.66 -18.33 -29.50
N ALA A 138 2.74 -18.23 -28.17
CA ALA A 138 1.60 -18.28 -27.28
C ALA A 138 1.68 -17.19 -26.21
N LEU A 139 0.54 -16.61 -25.84
CA LEU A 139 0.43 -15.66 -24.74
C LEU A 139 0.02 -16.38 -23.46
N LEU A 140 0.91 -16.40 -22.46
CA LEU A 140 0.63 -16.96 -21.15
C LEU A 140 0.14 -15.88 -20.18
N THR A 141 -1.03 -16.09 -19.59
CA THR A 141 -1.53 -15.26 -18.49
C THR A 141 -1.26 -15.95 -17.15
N VAL A 142 -0.67 -15.22 -16.21
CA VAL A 142 -0.33 -15.73 -14.87
C VAL A 142 -1.01 -14.87 -13.82
N ASP A 143 -1.67 -15.52 -12.86
CA ASP A 143 -2.27 -14.87 -11.70
C ASP A 143 -1.76 -15.51 -10.39
N PHE A 144 -1.56 -14.68 -9.37
CA PHE A 144 -1.08 -15.13 -8.08
C PHE A 144 -2.24 -15.44 -7.15
N SER A 145 -2.26 -16.68 -6.66
CA SER A 145 -3.18 -17.06 -5.59
C SER A 145 -2.86 -16.28 -4.31
N ASN A 146 -3.78 -15.40 -3.89
CA ASN A 146 -3.73 -14.72 -2.59
C ASN A 146 -2.48 -13.84 -2.36
N ALA A 147 -1.94 -13.23 -3.42
CA ALA A 147 -0.68 -12.47 -3.43
C ALA A 147 -0.44 -11.57 -2.21
N PHE A 148 -1.41 -10.72 -1.84
CA PHE A 148 -1.25 -9.76 -0.74
C PHE A 148 -0.95 -10.39 0.62
N ASN A 149 -1.41 -11.63 0.82
CA ASN A 149 -1.26 -12.31 2.10
C ASN A 149 -0.03 -13.23 2.12
N THR A 150 0.39 -13.72 0.95
CA THR A 150 1.45 -14.74 0.81
C THR A 150 2.84 -14.16 0.57
N VAL A 151 2.96 -12.88 0.21
CA VAL A 151 4.27 -12.24 -0.01
C VAL A 151 5.13 -12.26 1.26
N ASP A 152 6.42 -12.59 1.10
CA ASP A 152 7.40 -12.46 2.17
C ASP A 152 7.72 -10.98 2.44
N ARG A 153 7.22 -10.51 3.58
CA ARG A 153 7.40 -9.13 4.02
C ARG A 153 8.84 -8.83 4.39
N THR A 154 9.65 -9.83 4.76
CA THR A 154 11.07 -9.63 5.09
C THR A 154 11.86 -9.28 3.84
N THR A 155 11.70 -10.08 2.78
CA THR A 155 12.30 -9.83 1.47
C THR A 155 11.81 -8.52 0.88
N PHE A 156 10.51 -8.23 0.96
CA PHE A 156 9.95 -6.95 0.53
C PHE A 156 10.62 -5.77 1.22
N LEU A 157 10.73 -5.80 2.56
CA LEU A 157 11.32 -4.70 3.33
C LEU A 157 12.81 -4.53 3.03
N LYS A 158 13.57 -5.62 2.95
CA LYS A 158 14.99 -5.57 2.55
C LYS A 158 15.15 -4.89 1.19
N ARG A 159 14.32 -5.26 0.22
CA ARG A 159 14.38 -4.67 -1.12
C ARG A 159 13.95 -3.21 -1.13
N PHE A 160 12.86 -2.87 -0.46
CA PHE A 160 12.38 -1.49 -0.33
C PHE A 160 13.48 -0.58 0.25
N ILE A 161 14.17 -1.04 1.29
CA ILE A 161 15.26 -0.30 1.93
C ILE A 161 16.46 -0.11 0.99
N SER A 162 16.73 -1.07 0.10
CA SER A 162 17.83 -0.96 -0.87
C SER A 162 17.56 0.06 -1.99
N VAL A 163 16.28 0.31 -2.29
CA VAL A 163 15.86 1.21 -3.37
C VAL A 163 15.69 2.63 -2.86
N VAL A 164 15.05 2.80 -1.71
CA VAL A 164 14.77 4.12 -1.16
C VAL A 164 16.00 4.68 -0.46
N ARG A 165 16.42 5.91 -0.80
CA ARG A 165 17.55 6.58 -0.12
C ARG A 165 17.49 6.43 1.40
N GLN A 166 18.62 6.06 2.01
CA GLN A 166 18.73 5.67 3.42
C GLN A 166 18.27 6.76 4.42
N SER A 167 18.34 8.04 4.03
CA SER A 167 17.80 9.16 4.80
C SER A 167 16.27 9.15 4.95
N ILE A 168 15.56 8.56 3.98
CA ILE A 168 14.09 8.40 4.00
C ILE A 168 13.70 7.11 4.74
N VAL A 169 14.48 6.04 4.60
CA VAL A 169 14.27 4.74 5.29
C VAL A 169 14.35 4.86 6.81
N ARG A 170 15.26 5.70 7.34
CA ARG A 170 15.35 5.94 8.79
C ARG A 170 14.03 6.42 9.40
N LYS A 171 13.12 7.01 8.61
CA LYS A 171 11.79 7.51 9.02
C LYS A 171 10.61 6.63 8.56
N LEU A 172 10.80 5.40 8.05
CA LEU A 172 9.69 4.61 7.48
C LEU A 172 9.43 3.25 8.14
N ASN A 173 10.30 2.78 9.02
CA ASN A 173 10.22 1.41 9.53
C ASN A 173 9.32 1.22 10.76
N CYS A 174 8.65 2.25 11.31
CA CYS A 174 7.68 1.97 12.38
C CYS A 174 6.46 1.20 11.86
N LEU A 175 6.13 1.43 10.58
CA LEU A 175 5.07 0.76 9.87
C LEU A 175 5.47 -0.64 9.37
N SER A 176 6.68 -1.12 9.68
CA SER A 176 7.09 -2.47 9.30
C SER A 176 7.36 -3.36 10.51
N THR A 177 8.12 -2.92 11.52
CA THR A 177 8.48 -3.83 12.63
C THR A 177 7.39 -4.05 13.67
N SER A 178 6.43 -3.12 13.84
CA SER A 178 5.25 -3.34 14.70
C SER A 178 4.00 -3.74 13.92
N PHE A 179 4.01 -3.50 12.61
CA PHE A 179 2.86 -3.52 11.73
C PHE A 179 2.76 -4.76 10.85
N VAL A 180 3.89 -5.45 10.68
CA VAL A 180 3.97 -6.78 10.05
C VAL A 180 4.04 -7.89 11.11
N LEU A 181 4.40 -7.56 12.35
CA LEU A 181 4.81 -8.53 13.37
C LEU A 181 3.79 -8.76 14.49
N THR A 182 2.61 -8.10 14.47
CA THR A 182 1.48 -8.57 15.28
C THR A 182 0.81 -9.76 14.60
N TYR A 183 1.51 -10.89 14.73
CA TYR A 183 0.99 -12.22 14.64
C TYR A 183 -0.16 -12.34 15.65
N LEU A 184 -1.42 -12.19 15.20
CA LEU A 184 -2.53 -12.84 15.87
C LEU A 184 -2.28 -14.35 15.67
N PRO A 185 -2.07 -15.15 16.73
CA PRO A 185 -1.75 -16.58 16.64
C PRO A 185 -2.94 -17.43 16.16
N ASN A 186 -3.94 -16.80 15.53
CA ASN A 186 -5.16 -17.47 15.10
C ASN A 186 -5.44 -17.15 13.64
N LYS A 187 -5.42 -18.21 12.83
CA LYS A 187 -5.58 -18.26 11.37
C LYS A 187 -6.78 -17.43 10.88
N LYS A 188 -6.63 -16.12 10.64
CA LYS A 188 -7.61 -15.32 9.86
C LYS A 188 -6.91 -14.39 8.88
N LYS A 189 -7.09 -14.74 7.60
CA LYS A 189 -6.57 -14.12 6.38
C LYS A 189 -6.97 -12.64 6.32
N CYS A 190 -6.01 -11.73 6.11
CA CYS A 190 -6.26 -10.29 6.17
C CYS A 190 -5.46 -9.55 5.08
N ALA A 191 -6.11 -9.27 3.93
CA ALA A 191 -5.49 -8.50 2.86
C ALA A 191 -5.50 -7.01 3.21
N SER A 192 -4.36 -6.49 3.69
CA SER A 192 -4.10 -5.05 3.63
C SER A 192 -3.56 -4.71 2.24
N GLN A 193 -4.34 -3.98 1.46
CA GLN A 193 -4.00 -3.51 0.12
C GLN A 193 -2.81 -2.53 0.18
N ASN A 194 -1.58 -3.03 0.20
CA ASN A 194 -0.41 -2.26 -0.21
C ASN A 194 0.13 -2.92 -1.47
N LEU A 195 -0.31 -2.37 -2.61
CA LEU A 195 -0.07 -2.82 -3.97
C LEU A 195 1.41 -3.06 -4.31
N ILE A 196 2.31 -2.34 -3.62
CA ILE A 196 3.78 -2.43 -3.78
C ILE A 196 4.33 -3.82 -3.42
N VAL A 197 3.67 -4.54 -2.51
CA VAL A 197 4.15 -5.81 -1.94
C VAL A 197 4.11 -6.95 -2.97
N ALA A 198 3.05 -7.05 -3.78
CA ALA A 198 2.90 -8.11 -4.79
C ALA A 198 3.85 -7.95 -6.00
N ILE A 199 4.42 -6.76 -6.19
CA ILE A 199 5.09 -6.38 -7.44
C ILE A 199 6.60 -6.59 -7.37
N CYS A 200 7.20 -6.45 -6.18
CA CYS A 200 8.63 -6.76 -6.00
C CYS A 200 8.94 -8.24 -6.29
N GLU A 201 8.01 -9.16 -6.00
CA GLU A 201 8.17 -10.58 -6.32
C GLU A 201 8.04 -10.87 -7.83
N LEU A 202 7.23 -10.09 -8.57
CA LEU A 202 7.14 -10.20 -10.03
C LEU A 202 8.49 -9.86 -10.68
N LYS A 203 9.20 -8.86 -10.17
CA LYS A 203 10.53 -8.47 -10.66
C LYS A 203 11.57 -9.57 -10.39
N GLU A 204 11.52 -10.23 -9.24
CA GLU A 204 12.39 -11.39 -8.94
C GLU A 204 12.06 -12.60 -9.80
N ALA A 205 10.78 -12.89 -10.03
CA ALA A 205 10.35 -13.98 -10.91
C ALA A 205 10.80 -13.73 -12.36
N ILE A 206 10.63 -12.50 -12.87
CA ILE A 206 11.05 -12.12 -14.23
C ILE A 206 12.58 -12.12 -14.36
N LEU A 207 13.32 -11.60 -13.37
CA LEU A 207 14.79 -11.63 -13.38
C LEU A 207 15.36 -13.05 -13.30
N LYS A 208 14.71 -13.96 -12.55
CA LYS A 208 15.09 -15.37 -12.49
C LYS A 208 14.79 -16.11 -13.79
N LEU A 209 13.70 -15.76 -14.48
CA LEU A 209 13.33 -16.32 -15.79
C LEU A 209 14.18 -15.77 -16.94
N SER A 210 14.75 -14.56 -16.79
CA SER A 210 15.66 -13.95 -17.78
C SER A 210 17.12 -14.39 -17.64
N ALA A 211 17.45 -15.11 -16.56
CA ALA A 211 18.81 -15.60 -16.25
C ALA A 211 18.96 -17.12 -16.48
N SER A 212 17.95 -17.75 -17.08
CA SER A 212 17.86 -19.17 -17.45
C SER A 212 17.60 -19.29 -18.95
#